data_AF-A0A8H9K8A1-F1
#
_entry.id   AF-A0A8H9K8A1-F1
#
_cell.length_a   1.000
_cell.length_b   1.000
_cell.length_c   1.000
_cell.angle_alpha   90.00
_cell.angle_beta   90.00
_cell.angle_gamma   90.00
#
_symmetry.space_group_name_H-M   'P 1'
#
loop_
_entity.id
_entity.type
_entity.pdbx_description
1 polymer ?
#
loop_
_entity_poly.entity_id
_entity_poly.type
_entity_poly.pdbx_seq_one_letter_code
_entity_poly.pdbx_strand_id
1 'polypeptide(L)'
;MKIKYLAVSMMLALSSSITAAELYDTSKSYSGGEQVSFNGAIYEAQWWANPNQSPADITSNIWESPWVLVSETGGTVEPPVNPDNPDNPDNPDNPTVPPITGDYPAYSENESYVGGDIVAHVGKLFRCKDGATQAWCSGAAWAYAPGTGTAWDQAWQEVSDGNLAKPEPTEPNPGPEESYVISQTALDAKEAELTDFPAMEAVKESIRTIDNAVVDNIKPLATHNPENVKRIEAIVSEADWEFMFAKRSPEYTYRHFLQATGKFPAFCGTYDDGRDSEAICRKSLATMFAHFTQETGGHTSHWDVPEWRQGLVHVREMGWTEEMRGGYNGECNPDVWQGQTWPCGTFQNGEYKSYFGRGAKQLSYNYNYGPFSEAMFGTVRTLLDTPEMVADSWLNLASAVFFFTYPQPPKPSMLHVIDGTWQPNERDLENGLVGGFGITTQIINGGVECGGSVEVAQSVNRISYYKEFANYLDVPVPENEVLGCAGMKQFDADGAGAVNIYWEKSWGWTSETSSGFNYECQLVGYQTPYSAFKEGDYSKCVVANFPDVIVR
;
A
#
# COMPACT_ATOMS: atom_id res chain seq x y z
N MET A 1 48.74 46.05 -16.08
CA MET A 1 47.42 46.24 -16.70
C MET A 1 46.38 45.86 -15.65
N LYS A 2 45.69 46.85 -15.08
CA LYS A 2 44.68 46.66 -14.02
C LYS A 2 43.34 46.34 -14.69
N ILE A 3 42.76 45.19 -14.42
CA ILE A 3 41.34 44.92 -14.75
C ILE A 3 40.62 44.76 -13.40
N LYS A 4 39.70 45.70 -13.16
CA LYS A 4 38.85 45.77 -11.98
C LYS A 4 37.69 44.79 -12.16
N TYR A 5 37.41 44.01 -11.12
CA TYR A 5 36.15 43.27 -10.99
C TYR A 5 35.00 44.29 -10.86
N LEU A 6 34.08 44.30 -11.83
CA LEU A 6 32.76 44.87 -11.68
C LEU A 6 31.82 43.74 -11.26
N ALA A 7 31.36 43.78 -10.00
CA ALA A 7 30.21 43.03 -9.56
C ALA A 7 28.97 43.67 -10.18
N VAL A 8 28.41 43.04 -11.20
CA VAL A 8 27.07 43.38 -11.72
C VAL A 8 26.08 42.56 -10.91
N SER A 9 25.45 43.22 -9.93
CA SER A 9 24.27 42.68 -9.25
C SER A 9 23.12 42.67 -10.25
N MET A 10 22.86 41.51 -10.83
CA MET A 10 21.70 41.29 -11.70
C MET A 10 20.51 40.98 -10.78
N MET A 11 19.73 42.01 -10.45
CA MET A 11 18.38 41.84 -9.90
C MET A 11 17.56 41.08 -10.95
N LEU A 12 17.45 39.76 -10.80
CA LEU A 12 16.30 39.04 -11.32
C LEU A 12 15.10 39.49 -10.49
N ALA A 13 14.33 40.42 -11.06
CA ALA A 13 12.95 40.62 -10.66
C ALA A 13 12.22 39.30 -10.97
N LEU A 14 12.15 38.42 -9.97
CA LEU A 14 11.10 37.41 -9.91
C LEU A 14 9.80 38.20 -9.83
N SER A 15 9.14 38.36 -10.97
CA SER A 15 7.71 38.60 -10.99
C SER A 15 7.08 37.37 -10.35
N SER A 16 6.87 37.43 -9.03
CA SER A 16 5.89 36.61 -8.36
C SER A 16 4.53 37.00 -8.93
N SER A 17 4.14 36.34 -10.02
CA SER A 17 2.73 36.18 -10.32
C SER A 17 2.12 35.53 -9.09
N ILE A 18 1.46 36.33 -8.26
CA ILE A 18 0.53 35.80 -7.26
C ILE A 18 -0.61 35.24 -8.10
N THR A 19 -0.47 33.99 -8.54
CA THR A 19 -1.61 33.22 -9.02
C THR A 19 -2.48 33.00 -7.80
N ALA A 20 -3.68 33.60 -7.79
CA ALA A 20 -4.70 33.19 -6.85
C ALA A 20 -4.86 31.67 -7.00
N ALA A 21 -4.83 30.93 -5.89
CA ALA A 21 -5.05 29.49 -5.91
C ALA A 21 -6.36 29.20 -6.66
N GLU A 22 -6.33 28.25 -7.58
CA GLU A 22 -7.51 27.88 -8.36
C GLU A 22 -8.60 27.31 -7.41
N LEU A 23 -9.87 27.50 -7.73
CA LEU A 23 -10.95 26.87 -6.97
C LEU A 23 -10.79 25.34 -7.02
N TYR A 24 -10.98 24.66 -5.88
CA TYR A 24 -10.96 23.20 -5.83
C TYR A 24 -12.04 22.62 -6.75
N ASP A 25 -11.64 21.67 -7.60
CA ASP A 25 -12.46 20.97 -8.58
C ASP A 25 -12.46 19.48 -8.19
N THR A 26 -13.64 18.96 -7.89
CA THR A 26 -13.84 17.59 -7.42
C THR A 26 -13.42 16.55 -8.46
N SER A 27 -13.36 16.91 -9.74
CA SER A 27 -12.99 15.99 -10.83
C SER A 27 -11.50 15.96 -11.16
N LYS A 28 -10.70 16.85 -10.53
CA LYS A 28 -9.27 17.04 -10.82
C LYS A 28 -8.41 16.38 -9.75
N SER A 29 -7.27 15.82 -10.16
CA SER A 29 -6.21 15.40 -9.23
C SER A 29 -5.19 16.51 -9.04
N TYR A 30 -4.56 16.55 -7.87
CA TYR A 30 -3.57 17.57 -7.52
C TYR A 30 -2.28 16.91 -7.05
N SER A 31 -1.15 17.37 -7.58
CA SER A 31 0.19 16.92 -7.18
C SER A 31 0.62 17.60 -5.88
N GLY A 32 1.55 16.98 -5.16
CA GLY A 32 2.12 17.57 -3.94
C GLY A 32 2.69 18.97 -4.19
N GLY A 33 2.30 19.92 -3.34
CA GLY A 33 2.65 21.35 -3.43
C GLY A 33 1.66 22.21 -4.22
N GLU A 34 0.65 21.63 -4.89
CA GLU A 34 -0.39 22.42 -5.57
C GLU A 34 -1.39 23.01 -4.56
N GLN A 35 -1.76 24.28 -4.76
CA GLN A 35 -2.65 25.03 -3.87
C GLN A 35 -4.02 25.26 -4.51
N VAL A 36 -5.07 25.06 -3.71
CA VAL A 36 -6.48 25.30 -4.10
C VAL A 36 -7.20 26.19 -3.10
N SER A 37 -8.19 26.93 -3.59
CA SER A 37 -9.14 27.69 -2.77
C SER A 37 -10.41 26.87 -2.54
N PHE A 38 -10.79 26.69 -1.28
CA PHE A 38 -11.99 25.95 -0.88
C PHE A 38 -12.58 26.56 0.41
N ASN A 39 -13.88 26.86 0.41
CA ASN A 39 -14.59 27.50 1.54
C ASN A 39 -13.89 28.75 2.13
N GLY A 40 -13.29 29.58 1.28
CA GLY A 40 -12.64 30.82 1.71
C GLY A 40 -11.28 30.63 2.41
N ALA A 41 -10.72 29.42 2.35
CA ALA A 41 -9.38 29.10 2.83
C ALA A 41 -8.51 28.50 1.69
N ILE A 42 -7.20 28.63 1.84
CA ILE A 42 -6.21 28.06 0.92
C ILE A 42 -5.64 26.79 1.52
N TYR A 43 -5.68 25.72 0.74
CA TYR A 43 -5.15 24.41 1.09
C TYR A 43 -4.06 24.02 0.10
N GLU A 44 -3.03 23.33 0.59
CA GLU A 44 -1.96 22.77 -0.21
C GLU A 44 -2.01 21.25 -0.15
N ALA A 45 -1.84 20.60 -1.29
CA ALA A 45 -1.73 19.16 -1.37
C ALA A 45 -0.38 18.74 -0.75
N GLN A 46 -0.41 18.03 0.38
CA GLN A 46 0.78 17.51 1.06
C GLN A 46 1.48 16.41 0.23
N TRP A 47 0.67 15.67 -0.54
CA TRP A 47 1.07 14.67 -1.54
C TRP A 47 -0.03 14.60 -2.60
N TRP A 48 0.01 13.61 -3.49
CA TRP A 48 -1.01 13.44 -4.53
C TRP A 48 -2.42 13.31 -3.94
N ALA A 49 -3.30 14.26 -4.26
CA ALA A 49 -4.73 14.23 -3.95
C ALA A 49 -5.51 13.72 -5.15
N ASN A 50 -6.25 12.61 -4.98
CA ASN A 50 -7.11 12.04 -6.01
C ASN A 50 -8.37 12.89 -6.22
N PRO A 51 -9.07 12.74 -7.37
CA PRO A 51 -10.38 13.35 -7.57
C PRO A 51 -11.31 12.93 -6.42
N ASN A 52 -12.14 13.87 -5.96
CA ASN A 52 -13.06 13.77 -4.82
C ASN A 52 -12.43 13.68 -3.42
N GLN A 53 -11.11 13.67 -3.25
CA GLN A 53 -10.50 13.88 -1.93
C GLN A 53 -10.50 15.38 -1.63
N SER A 54 -11.42 15.83 -0.78
CA SER A 54 -11.73 17.23 -0.57
C SER A 54 -10.88 17.83 0.56
N PRO A 55 -10.48 19.11 0.46
CA PRO A 55 -9.95 19.83 1.61
C PRO A 55 -10.91 19.90 2.82
N ALA A 56 -12.19 19.55 2.64
CA ALA A 56 -13.21 19.48 3.70
C ALA A 56 -13.34 18.11 4.40
N ASP A 57 -12.61 17.09 3.94
CA ASP A 57 -12.74 15.75 4.51
C ASP A 57 -12.28 15.77 5.97
N ILE A 58 -13.22 15.63 6.90
CA ILE A 58 -12.96 15.66 8.34
C ILE A 58 -12.20 14.40 8.70
N THR A 59 -10.88 14.53 8.80
CA THR A 59 -10.04 13.50 9.38
C THR A 59 -9.76 13.82 10.85
N SER A 60 -9.70 12.78 11.68
CA SER A 60 -9.33 12.89 13.10
C SER A 60 -7.94 13.52 13.27
N ASN A 61 -7.07 13.35 12.27
CA ASN A 61 -5.72 13.89 12.26
C ASN A 61 -5.31 14.46 10.89
N ILE A 62 -4.50 15.53 10.91
CA ILE A 62 -4.10 16.29 9.71
C ILE A 62 -3.23 15.52 8.70
N TRP A 63 -2.65 14.37 9.07
CA TRP A 63 -1.84 13.51 8.18
C TRP A 63 -2.66 12.43 7.46
N GLU A 64 -3.94 12.30 7.78
CA GLU A 64 -4.87 11.41 7.06
C GLU A 64 -5.48 12.13 5.84
N SER A 65 -5.40 13.47 5.80
CA SER A 65 -5.87 14.28 4.69
C SER A 65 -4.71 14.58 3.73
N PRO A 66 -4.89 14.40 2.41
CA PRO A 66 -3.91 14.87 1.43
C PRO A 66 -3.80 16.39 1.40
N TRP A 67 -4.68 17.12 2.09
CA TRP A 67 -4.71 18.57 2.14
C TRP A 67 -4.27 19.10 3.51
N VAL A 68 -3.40 20.11 3.50
CA VAL A 68 -3.08 20.91 4.68
C VAL A 68 -3.55 22.34 4.50
N LEU A 69 -4.11 22.92 5.57
CA LEU A 69 -4.51 24.32 5.60
C LEU A 69 -3.26 25.21 5.61
N VAL A 70 -3.12 26.06 4.59
CA VAL A 70 -2.00 27.01 4.47
C VAL A 70 -2.37 28.38 5.01
N SER A 71 -3.59 28.85 4.73
CA SER A 71 -4.07 30.12 5.28
C SER A 71 -5.58 30.22 5.33
N GLU A 72 -6.10 30.73 6.43
CA GLU A 72 -7.47 31.25 6.53
C GLU A 72 -7.48 32.68 6.01
N THR A 73 -8.10 32.92 4.85
CA THR A 73 -8.34 34.29 4.40
C THR A 73 -9.53 34.86 5.16
N GLY A 74 -9.26 35.65 6.19
CA GLY A 74 -10.28 36.31 7.01
C GLY A 74 -11.23 37.16 6.16
N GLY A 75 -12.51 36.76 6.14
CA GLY A 75 -13.59 37.53 5.56
C GLY A 75 -14.94 36.84 5.77
N THR A 76 -15.76 37.36 6.67
CA THR A 76 -17.18 36.98 6.77
C THR A 76 -17.95 37.46 5.55
N VAL A 77 -18.61 36.58 4.78
CA VAL A 77 -19.81 36.93 3.99
C VAL A 77 -20.75 35.73 3.79
N GLU A 78 -22.05 36.04 3.85
CA GLU A 78 -23.29 35.24 3.80
C GLU A 78 -23.43 34.22 2.65
N PRO A 79 -24.30 33.19 2.85
CA PRO A 79 -24.74 32.30 1.77
C PRO A 79 -25.63 33.04 0.75
N PRO A 80 -25.61 32.64 -0.53
CA PRO A 80 -26.46 33.21 -1.56
C PRO A 80 -27.94 32.83 -1.33
N VAL A 81 -28.80 33.85 -1.34
CA VAL A 81 -30.27 33.72 -1.32
C VAL A 81 -30.76 33.28 -2.70
N ASN A 82 -31.49 32.16 -2.78
CA ASN A 82 -32.27 31.80 -3.96
C ASN A 82 -33.77 32.10 -3.71
N PRO A 83 -34.43 32.98 -4.48
CA PRO A 83 -35.75 33.54 -4.14
C PRO A 83 -36.97 32.61 -4.22
N ASP A 84 -36.83 31.35 -4.61
CA ASP A 84 -37.99 30.47 -4.91
C ASP A 84 -38.03 29.19 -4.04
N ASN A 85 -37.53 29.22 -2.80
CA ASN A 85 -37.70 28.09 -1.88
C ASN A 85 -39.09 28.13 -1.19
N PRO A 86 -39.95 27.11 -1.36
CA PRO A 86 -41.26 27.04 -0.69
C PRO A 86 -41.17 26.94 0.84
N ASP A 87 -40.00 26.63 1.40
CA ASP A 87 -39.79 26.41 2.83
C ASP A 87 -39.37 27.67 3.62
N ASN A 88 -39.86 28.85 3.23
CA ASN A 88 -39.71 30.02 4.08
C ASN A 88 -40.62 29.89 5.33
N PRO A 89 -40.08 29.87 6.56
CA PRO A 89 -40.86 29.71 7.79
C PRO A 89 -41.88 30.84 8.04
N ASP A 90 -41.78 31.95 7.30
CA ASP A 90 -42.75 33.07 7.36
C ASP A 90 -43.82 33.03 6.25
N ASN A 91 -43.95 31.94 5.48
CA ASN A 91 -45.02 31.81 4.47
C ASN A 91 -46.36 31.36 5.13
N PRO A 92 -47.42 32.18 5.09
CA PRO A 92 -48.69 31.88 5.77
C PRO A 92 -49.56 30.81 5.09
N ASP A 93 -49.13 30.23 3.96
CA ASP A 93 -49.92 29.28 3.15
C ASP A 93 -49.42 27.81 3.19
N ASN A 94 -48.58 27.40 4.15
CA ASN A 94 -48.19 25.99 4.25
C ASN A 94 -49.37 25.10 4.74
N PRO A 95 -49.85 24.11 3.97
CA PRO A 95 -51.00 23.29 4.36
C PRO A 95 -50.68 22.45 5.61
N THR A 96 -51.54 22.54 6.62
CA THR A 96 -51.50 21.64 7.77
C THR A 96 -52.00 20.26 7.36
N VAL A 97 -51.09 19.27 7.31
CA VAL A 97 -51.41 17.87 7.01
C VAL A 97 -51.32 17.04 8.31
N PRO A 98 -52.29 16.14 8.61
CA PRO A 98 -52.35 15.40 9.88
C PRO A 98 -51.26 14.31 9.99
N PRO A 99 -50.92 13.84 11.21
CA PRO A 99 -49.87 12.85 11.40
C PRO A 99 -50.28 11.48 10.86
N ILE A 100 -49.39 10.86 10.08
CA ILE A 100 -49.53 9.47 9.62
C ILE A 100 -48.89 8.57 10.68
N THR A 101 -49.68 7.63 11.19
CA THR A 101 -49.40 6.76 12.33
C THR A 101 -48.36 5.68 11.99
N GLY A 102 -47.18 5.80 12.60
CA GLY A 102 -46.10 4.82 12.69
C GLY A 102 -44.86 5.50 13.27
N ASP A 103 -44.35 5.03 14.42
CA ASP A 103 -43.21 5.65 15.12
C ASP A 103 -41.88 5.41 14.37
N TYR A 104 -41.71 6.04 13.21
CA TYR A 104 -40.43 6.11 12.49
C TYR A 104 -39.77 7.47 12.75
N PRO A 105 -38.45 7.52 12.99
CA PRO A 105 -37.75 8.76 13.28
C PRO A 105 -37.81 9.72 12.07
N ALA A 106 -37.82 11.03 12.35
CA ALA A 106 -37.68 12.04 11.31
C ALA A 106 -36.25 11.99 10.71
N TYR A 107 -36.13 12.17 9.40
CA TYR A 107 -34.83 12.30 8.74
C TYR A 107 -34.03 13.48 9.31
N SER A 108 -32.73 13.29 9.48
CA SER A 108 -31.75 14.26 9.96
C SER A 108 -30.45 14.11 9.17
N GLU A 109 -29.92 15.21 8.66
CA GLU A 109 -28.72 15.23 7.79
C GLU A 109 -27.44 14.75 8.49
N ASN A 110 -27.40 14.76 9.82
CA ASN A 110 -26.21 14.36 10.60
C ASN A 110 -26.33 12.96 11.22
N GLU A 111 -27.38 12.22 10.87
CA GLU A 111 -27.59 10.85 11.32
C GLU A 111 -27.04 9.86 10.28
N SER A 112 -26.58 8.70 10.76
CA SER A 112 -26.12 7.62 9.88
C SER A 112 -27.24 6.61 9.64
N TYR A 113 -27.49 6.33 8.37
CA TYR A 113 -28.51 5.40 7.89
C TYR A 113 -27.87 4.25 7.12
N VAL A 114 -28.41 3.04 7.30
CA VAL A 114 -28.00 1.83 6.60
C VAL A 114 -29.14 1.27 5.74
N GLY A 115 -28.78 0.42 4.77
CA GLY A 115 -29.75 -0.26 3.92
C GLY A 115 -30.86 -0.94 4.74
N GLY A 116 -32.11 -0.62 4.40
CA GLY A 116 -33.30 -1.10 5.09
C GLY A 116 -33.94 -0.11 6.07
N ASP A 117 -33.22 0.90 6.55
CA ASP A 117 -33.73 1.92 7.50
C ASP A 117 -34.90 2.69 6.92
N ILE A 118 -35.91 3.00 7.75
CA ILE A 118 -37.10 3.77 7.35
C ILE A 118 -37.18 5.07 8.16
N VAL A 119 -37.19 6.20 7.46
CA VAL A 119 -37.32 7.54 8.05
C VAL A 119 -38.55 8.27 7.53
N ALA A 120 -39.09 9.17 8.35
CA ALA A 120 -40.12 10.12 7.95
C ALA A 120 -39.48 11.41 7.43
N HIS A 121 -39.80 11.80 6.21
CA HIS A 121 -39.38 13.08 5.64
C HIS A 121 -40.48 13.61 4.71
N VAL A 122 -40.71 14.92 4.69
CA VAL A 122 -41.74 15.57 3.83
C VAL A 122 -43.12 14.87 3.82
N GLY A 123 -43.55 14.37 4.97
CA GLY A 123 -44.86 13.72 5.13
C GLY A 123 -44.98 12.31 4.53
N LYS A 124 -43.86 11.69 4.14
CA LYS A 124 -43.78 10.34 3.57
C LYS A 124 -42.74 9.49 4.30
N LEU A 125 -42.78 8.18 4.08
CA LEU A 125 -41.79 7.23 4.57
C LEU A 125 -40.84 6.83 3.44
N PHE A 126 -39.55 6.78 3.76
CA PHE A 126 -38.51 6.42 2.81
C PHE A 126 -37.61 5.35 3.41
N ARG A 127 -37.36 4.29 2.65
CA ARG A 127 -36.45 3.20 2.99
C ARG A 127 -35.10 3.40 2.33
N CYS A 128 -34.00 3.35 3.08
CA CYS A 128 -32.66 3.32 2.49
C CYS A 128 -32.49 2.03 1.68
N LYS A 129 -32.01 2.12 0.43
CA LYS A 129 -31.93 0.96 -0.46
C LYS A 129 -30.85 -0.03 -0.02
N ASP A 130 -31.13 -1.33 -0.21
CA ASP A 130 -30.15 -2.38 0.07
C ASP A 130 -28.94 -2.25 -0.87
N GLY A 131 -27.73 -2.28 -0.30
CA GLY A 131 -26.47 -2.06 -1.04
C GLY A 131 -26.07 -0.59 -1.20
N ALA A 132 -26.90 0.37 -0.79
CA ALA A 132 -26.46 1.74 -0.56
C ALA A 132 -25.71 1.77 0.79
N THR A 133 -24.38 1.91 0.76
CA THR A 133 -23.59 2.07 2.00
C THR A 133 -23.89 3.43 2.64
N GLN A 134 -23.38 3.63 3.85
CA GLN A 134 -23.46 4.86 4.65
C GLN A 134 -23.20 6.15 3.83
N ALA A 135 -22.43 6.06 2.75
CA ALA A 135 -22.10 7.17 1.85
C ALA A 135 -23.29 7.79 1.10
N TRP A 136 -24.39 7.05 0.88
CA TRP A 136 -25.51 7.54 0.05
C TRP A 136 -26.68 8.00 0.92
N CYS A 137 -27.24 7.14 1.77
CA CYS A 137 -28.37 7.53 2.64
C CYS A 137 -27.97 8.53 3.72
N SER A 138 -26.71 8.53 4.15
CA SER A 138 -26.14 9.49 5.11
C SER A 138 -25.30 10.57 4.43
N GLY A 139 -25.41 10.71 3.10
CA GLY A 139 -24.72 11.74 2.35
C GLY A 139 -25.37 13.12 2.51
N ALA A 140 -24.70 14.16 2.02
CA ALA A 140 -25.16 15.55 2.18
C ALA A 140 -26.63 15.73 1.72
N ALA A 141 -27.45 16.41 2.53
CA ALA A 141 -28.90 16.47 2.33
C ALA A 141 -29.29 17.09 0.98
N TRP A 142 -28.51 18.05 0.47
CA TRP A 142 -28.76 18.65 -0.84
C TRP A 142 -28.69 17.61 -1.98
N ALA A 143 -27.92 16.54 -1.81
CA ALA A 143 -27.79 15.45 -2.76
C ALA A 143 -28.74 14.28 -2.43
N TYR A 144 -28.79 13.85 -1.17
CA TYR A 144 -29.40 12.56 -0.82
C TYR A 144 -30.53 12.62 0.21
N ALA A 145 -31.04 13.79 0.62
CA ALA A 145 -32.17 13.85 1.54
C ALA A 145 -33.42 13.16 0.94
N PRO A 146 -34.06 12.21 1.66
CA PRO A 146 -35.14 11.40 1.12
C PRO A 146 -36.31 12.25 0.63
N GLY A 147 -36.62 12.18 -0.66
CA GLY A 147 -37.73 12.91 -1.28
C GLY A 147 -37.43 14.36 -1.70
N THR A 148 -36.24 14.91 -1.40
CA THR A 148 -35.90 16.32 -1.71
C THR A 148 -34.52 16.54 -2.31
N GLY A 149 -33.53 15.67 -2.05
CA GLY A 149 -32.17 15.80 -2.57
C GLY A 149 -32.06 15.57 -4.09
N THR A 150 -31.08 16.18 -4.76
CA THR A 150 -30.95 16.11 -6.23
C THR A 150 -30.76 14.71 -6.81
N ALA A 151 -30.30 13.75 -5.99
CA ALA A 151 -30.11 12.33 -6.32
C ALA A 151 -30.72 11.42 -5.22
N TRP A 152 -31.76 11.88 -4.52
CA TRP A 152 -32.34 11.18 -3.36
C TRP A 152 -32.80 9.76 -3.69
N ASP A 153 -33.28 9.55 -4.92
CA ASP A 153 -33.81 8.29 -5.42
C ASP A 153 -32.70 7.26 -5.69
N GLN A 154 -31.43 7.64 -5.65
CA GLN A 154 -30.30 6.69 -5.67
C GLN A 154 -30.07 6.07 -4.30
N ALA A 155 -30.30 6.83 -3.22
CA ALA A 155 -30.11 6.41 -1.85
C ALA A 155 -31.39 5.78 -1.26
N TRP A 156 -32.55 6.36 -1.54
CA TRP A 156 -33.81 6.05 -0.87
C TRP A 156 -34.89 5.54 -1.82
N GLN A 157 -35.80 4.74 -1.29
CA GLN A 157 -37.02 4.26 -1.94
C GLN A 157 -38.24 4.72 -1.14
N GLU A 158 -39.18 5.41 -1.77
CA GLU A 158 -40.46 5.77 -1.12
C GLU A 158 -41.27 4.50 -0.79
N VAL A 159 -41.77 4.41 0.45
CA VAL A 159 -42.60 3.30 0.93
C VAL A 159 -44.06 3.68 0.78
N SER A 160 -44.72 3.11 -0.22
CA SER A 160 -46.08 3.51 -0.65
C SER A 160 -47.23 2.85 0.11
N ASP A 161 -46.99 1.76 0.84
CA ASP A 161 -48.04 1.06 1.60
C ASP A 161 -47.80 1.20 3.09
N GLY A 162 -48.60 2.05 3.75
CA GLY A 162 -48.59 2.30 5.20
C GLY A 162 -49.03 1.11 6.05
N ASN A 163 -48.57 -0.10 5.73
CA ASN A 163 -48.85 -1.32 6.48
C ASN A 163 -47.62 -2.25 6.45
N LEU A 164 -46.58 -1.87 7.19
CA LEU A 164 -45.60 -2.81 7.72
C LEU A 164 -45.95 -3.04 9.18
N ALA A 165 -46.59 -4.18 9.46
CA ALA A 165 -46.79 -4.62 10.83
C ALA A 165 -45.40 -4.89 11.44
N LYS A 166 -45.10 -4.16 12.51
CA LYS A 166 -43.97 -4.41 13.42
C LYS A 166 -44.01 -5.89 13.86
N PRO A 167 -42.90 -6.66 13.81
CA PRO A 167 -42.84 -7.89 14.60
C PRO A 167 -42.97 -7.50 16.07
N GLU A 168 -44.01 -7.97 16.76
CA GLU A 168 -44.16 -7.76 18.20
C GLU A 168 -42.87 -8.20 18.92
N PRO A 169 -42.30 -7.37 19.81
CA PRO A 169 -41.22 -7.79 20.66
C PRO A 169 -41.81 -8.69 21.74
N THR A 170 -41.80 -10.01 21.52
CA THR A 170 -41.75 -10.91 22.67
C THR A 170 -40.37 -10.74 23.27
N GLU A 171 -40.27 -9.97 24.36
CA GLU A 171 -39.06 -9.94 25.18
C GLU A 171 -38.63 -11.38 25.49
N PRO A 172 -37.45 -11.85 25.06
CA PRO A 172 -36.68 -12.69 25.92
C PRO A 172 -35.99 -11.74 26.91
N ASN A 173 -36.37 -11.85 28.18
CA ASN A 173 -35.51 -11.58 29.32
C ASN A 173 -34.03 -11.70 28.90
N PRO A 174 -33.16 -10.69 29.05
CA PRO A 174 -31.76 -10.82 28.68
C PRO A 174 -31.12 -11.76 29.70
N GLY A 175 -31.18 -13.06 29.39
CA GLY A 175 -30.05 -13.92 29.65
C GLY A 175 -28.82 -13.35 28.94
N PRO A 176 -27.61 -13.67 29.41
CA PRO A 176 -26.40 -13.10 28.83
C PRO A 176 -26.42 -13.30 27.31
N GLU A 177 -26.04 -12.26 26.56
CA GLU A 177 -25.86 -12.32 25.10
C GLU A 177 -25.28 -13.69 24.74
N GLU A 178 -26.04 -14.49 23.99
CA GLU A 178 -25.54 -15.81 23.57
C GLU A 178 -24.40 -15.55 22.60
N SER A 179 -23.20 -15.53 23.14
CA SER A 179 -21.93 -15.54 22.41
C SER A 179 -22.03 -16.49 21.22
N TYR A 180 -21.72 -16.00 20.02
CA TYR A 180 -21.68 -16.84 18.83
C TYR A 180 -20.50 -17.80 18.93
N VAL A 181 -20.77 -19.10 18.99
CA VAL A 181 -19.71 -20.11 19.14
C VAL A 181 -19.30 -20.61 17.75
N ILE A 182 -18.05 -20.37 17.38
CA ILE A 182 -17.41 -20.95 16.19
C ILE A 182 -16.30 -21.90 16.63
N SER A 183 -16.15 -23.04 15.96
CA SER A 183 -15.03 -23.95 16.26
C SER A 183 -13.75 -23.49 15.57
N GLN A 184 -12.58 -23.71 16.19
CA GLN A 184 -11.29 -23.43 15.52
C GLN A 184 -11.20 -24.14 14.16
N THR A 185 -11.64 -25.40 14.07
CA THR A 185 -11.67 -26.17 12.82
C THR A 185 -12.53 -25.53 11.72
N ALA A 186 -13.60 -24.81 12.08
CA ALA A 186 -14.43 -24.10 11.10
C ALA A 186 -13.72 -22.84 10.57
N LEU A 187 -13.01 -22.12 11.44
CA LEU A 187 -12.18 -20.98 11.03
C LEU A 187 -11.04 -21.43 10.12
N ASP A 188 -10.34 -22.51 10.48
CA ASP A 188 -9.24 -23.07 9.67
C ASP A 188 -9.75 -23.55 8.29
N ALA A 189 -10.91 -24.22 8.26
CA ALA A 189 -11.52 -24.66 7.01
C ALA A 189 -11.91 -23.47 6.11
N LYS A 190 -12.41 -22.39 6.69
CA LYS A 190 -12.78 -21.17 5.95
C LYS A 190 -11.55 -20.44 5.44
N GLU A 191 -10.48 -20.34 6.24
CA GLU A 191 -9.20 -19.77 5.80
C GLU A 191 -8.61 -20.56 4.63
N ALA A 192 -8.64 -21.90 4.71
CA ALA A 192 -8.22 -22.77 3.62
C ALA A 192 -9.09 -22.56 2.36
N GLU A 193 -10.41 -22.53 2.49
CA GLU A 193 -11.34 -22.27 1.38
C GLU A 193 -11.06 -20.93 0.69
N LEU A 194 -10.94 -19.85 1.46
CA LEU A 194 -10.77 -18.50 0.92
C LEU A 194 -9.38 -18.27 0.31
N THR A 195 -8.40 -19.10 0.63
CA THR A 195 -7.04 -19.02 0.06
C THR A 195 -6.76 -20.06 -1.01
N ASP A 196 -7.70 -20.96 -1.33
CA ASP A 196 -7.57 -22.00 -2.36
C ASP A 196 -7.83 -21.44 -3.75
N PHE A 197 -6.89 -20.65 -4.26
CA PHE A 197 -6.90 -20.20 -5.65
C PHE A 197 -5.48 -20.05 -6.23
N PRO A 198 -5.30 -20.24 -7.55
CA PRO A 198 -3.96 -20.39 -8.14
C PRO A 198 -3.01 -19.23 -7.88
N ALA A 199 -3.50 -17.98 -7.87
CA ALA A 199 -2.64 -16.82 -7.62
C ALA A 199 -2.11 -16.77 -6.18
N MET A 200 -2.91 -17.16 -5.19
CA MET A 200 -2.47 -17.24 -3.80
C MET A 200 -1.42 -18.33 -3.61
N GLU A 201 -1.63 -19.51 -4.19
CA GLU A 201 -0.68 -20.62 -4.13
C GLU A 201 0.65 -20.27 -4.79
N ALA A 202 0.63 -19.61 -5.95
CA ALA A 202 1.84 -19.13 -6.63
C ALA A 202 2.62 -18.14 -5.75
N VAL A 203 1.94 -17.20 -5.10
CA VAL A 203 2.55 -16.24 -4.18
C VAL A 203 3.10 -16.92 -2.92
N LYS A 204 2.35 -17.84 -2.30
CA LYS A 204 2.80 -18.58 -1.11
C LYS A 204 4.08 -19.39 -1.42
N GLU A 205 4.17 -20.00 -2.59
CA GLU A 205 5.41 -20.68 -3.01
C GLU A 205 6.55 -19.68 -3.28
N SER A 206 6.26 -18.52 -3.89
CA SER A 206 7.30 -17.51 -4.18
C SER A 206 7.96 -16.93 -2.93
N ILE A 207 7.20 -16.78 -1.84
CA ILE A 207 7.69 -16.19 -0.58
C ILE A 207 8.17 -17.21 0.45
N ARG A 208 8.10 -18.51 0.13
CA ARG A 208 8.52 -19.58 1.05
C ARG A 208 9.97 -19.38 1.48
N THR A 209 10.22 -19.64 2.75
CA THR A 209 11.58 -19.62 3.31
C THR A 209 12.03 -20.98 3.81
N ILE A 210 13.34 -21.15 3.95
CA ILE A 210 13.93 -22.31 4.65
C ILE A 210 14.44 -21.93 6.04
N ASP A 211 14.69 -22.94 6.87
CA ASP A 211 15.14 -22.78 8.25
C ASP A 211 16.52 -22.10 8.33
N ASN A 212 16.70 -21.21 9.33
CA ASN A 212 17.94 -20.45 9.48
C ASN A 212 19.15 -21.33 9.79
N ALA A 213 18.98 -22.49 10.44
CA ALA A 213 20.09 -23.42 10.65
C ALA A 213 20.59 -24.02 9.33
N VAL A 214 19.73 -24.17 8.32
CA VAL A 214 20.17 -24.55 6.97
C VAL A 214 20.93 -23.40 6.32
N VAL A 215 20.38 -22.18 6.41
CA VAL A 215 21.00 -20.97 5.85
C VAL A 215 22.37 -20.68 6.47
N ASP A 216 22.53 -20.83 7.78
CA ASP A 216 23.79 -20.62 8.49
C ASP A 216 24.89 -21.58 8.03
N ASN A 217 24.51 -22.77 7.54
CA ASN A 217 25.42 -23.77 7.00
C ASN A 217 25.76 -23.60 5.51
N ILE A 218 25.15 -22.63 4.82
CA ILE A 218 25.49 -22.31 3.43
C ILE A 218 26.89 -21.69 3.38
N LYS A 219 27.70 -22.22 2.47
CA LYS A 219 29.08 -21.78 2.20
C LYS A 219 29.37 -21.97 0.70
N PRO A 220 30.26 -21.16 0.11
CA PRO A 220 30.68 -21.34 -1.27
C PRO A 220 31.11 -22.78 -1.57
N LEU A 221 30.54 -23.34 -2.64
CA LEU A 221 30.78 -24.66 -3.21
C LEU A 221 30.50 -25.84 -2.28
N ALA A 222 29.70 -25.64 -1.23
CA ALA A 222 29.34 -26.72 -0.32
C ALA A 222 28.35 -27.70 -1.00
N THR A 223 28.63 -29.00 -0.91
CA THR A 223 27.83 -30.04 -1.57
C THR A 223 26.38 -30.12 -1.09
N HIS A 224 26.13 -29.68 0.15
CA HIS A 224 24.81 -29.65 0.78
C HIS A 224 24.07 -28.31 0.60
N ASN A 225 24.59 -27.38 -0.22
CA ASN A 225 23.86 -26.16 -0.54
C ASN A 225 22.50 -26.48 -1.18
N PRO A 226 21.47 -25.65 -0.95
CA PRO A 226 20.20 -25.73 -1.69
C PRO A 226 20.40 -25.69 -3.21
N GLU A 227 19.48 -26.30 -3.97
CA GLU A 227 19.61 -26.39 -5.44
C GLU A 227 19.62 -25.01 -6.13
N ASN A 228 18.82 -24.04 -5.65
CA ASN A 228 18.86 -22.68 -6.17
C ASN A 228 20.20 -21.98 -5.92
N VAL A 229 20.83 -22.24 -4.77
CA VAL A 229 22.18 -21.74 -4.44
C VAL A 229 23.22 -22.38 -5.36
N LYS A 230 23.18 -23.69 -5.58
CA LYS A 230 24.08 -24.36 -6.53
C LYS A 230 23.95 -23.82 -7.96
N ARG A 231 22.71 -23.52 -8.40
CA ARG A 231 22.44 -22.88 -9.68
C ARG A 231 23.09 -21.49 -9.76
N ILE A 232 22.96 -20.69 -8.70
CA ILE A 232 23.62 -19.38 -8.62
C ILE A 232 25.14 -19.52 -8.68
N GLU A 233 25.73 -20.47 -7.93
CA GLU A 233 27.18 -20.71 -7.93
C GLU A 233 27.72 -21.13 -9.30
N ALA A 234 26.90 -21.78 -10.13
CA ALA A 234 27.25 -22.13 -11.50
C ALA A 234 27.22 -20.93 -12.47
N ILE A 235 26.47 -19.87 -12.14
CA ILE A 235 26.32 -18.66 -12.96
C ILE A 235 27.27 -17.55 -12.49
N VAL A 236 27.40 -17.36 -11.17
CA VAL A 236 28.18 -16.31 -10.54
C VAL A 236 29.10 -16.96 -9.52
N SER A 237 30.39 -17.04 -9.84
CA SER A 237 31.42 -17.46 -8.89
C SER A 237 31.75 -16.35 -7.89
N GLU A 238 32.49 -16.68 -6.82
CA GLU A 238 33.02 -15.66 -5.91
C GLU A 238 33.91 -14.65 -6.63
N ALA A 239 34.70 -15.09 -7.62
CA ALA A 239 35.52 -14.18 -8.42
C ALA A 239 34.68 -13.22 -9.28
N ASP A 240 33.55 -13.68 -9.80
CA ASP A 240 32.61 -12.83 -10.54
C ASP A 240 31.95 -11.81 -9.61
N TRP A 241 31.60 -12.21 -8.38
CA TRP A 241 31.11 -11.29 -7.35
C TRP A 241 32.13 -10.20 -7.01
N GLU A 242 33.39 -10.57 -6.77
CA GLU A 242 34.47 -9.60 -6.53
C GLU A 242 34.70 -8.67 -7.72
N PHE A 243 34.57 -9.21 -8.94
CA PHE A 243 34.68 -8.42 -10.15
C PHE A 243 33.52 -7.43 -10.28
N MET A 244 32.28 -7.90 -10.23
CA MET A 244 31.07 -7.09 -10.42
C MET A 244 30.91 -6.04 -9.33
N PHE A 245 31.26 -6.34 -8.08
CA PHE A 245 31.04 -5.44 -6.94
C PHE A 245 32.37 -5.02 -6.31
N ALA A 246 33.23 -4.39 -7.13
CA ALA A 246 34.63 -4.10 -6.80
C ALA A 246 34.83 -3.03 -5.72
N LYS A 247 33.81 -2.23 -5.42
CA LYS A 247 33.85 -1.13 -4.44
C LYS A 247 32.87 -1.31 -3.29
N ARG A 248 32.21 -2.48 -3.21
CA ARG A 248 31.20 -2.75 -2.19
C ARG A 248 31.77 -2.64 -0.78
N SER A 249 30.88 -2.38 0.16
CA SER A 249 31.18 -2.44 1.59
C SER A 249 31.53 -3.87 2.02
N PRO A 250 32.46 -4.09 2.96
CA PRO A 250 32.88 -5.43 3.40
C PRO A 250 31.75 -6.30 3.99
N GLU A 251 30.66 -5.69 4.45
CA GLU A 251 29.46 -6.38 4.95
C GLU A 251 28.74 -7.18 3.85
N TYR A 252 28.90 -6.80 2.57
CA TYR A 252 28.33 -7.49 1.43
C TYR A 252 29.30 -8.58 0.92
N THR A 253 29.27 -9.73 1.57
CA THR A 253 30.12 -10.87 1.18
C THR A 253 29.41 -11.78 0.19
N TYR A 254 30.17 -12.50 -0.64
CA TYR A 254 29.60 -13.52 -1.53
C TYR A 254 28.86 -14.61 -0.72
N ARG A 255 29.39 -15.00 0.45
CA ARG A 255 28.66 -15.92 1.35
C ARG A 255 27.32 -15.35 1.80
N HIS A 256 27.26 -14.07 2.20
CA HIS A 256 25.99 -13.43 2.57
C HIS A 256 25.01 -13.42 1.41
N PHE A 257 25.48 -13.23 0.18
CA PHE A 257 24.66 -13.34 -1.02
C PHE A 257 24.07 -14.76 -1.21
N LEU A 258 24.88 -15.80 -1.03
CA LEU A 258 24.40 -17.20 -1.09
C LEU A 258 23.43 -17.52 0.05
N GLN A 259 23.65 -16.99 1.24
CA GLN A 259 22.73 -17.16 2.37
C GLN A 259 21.39 -16.47 2.13
N ALA A 260 21.42 -15.22 1.65
CA ALA A 260 20.24 -14.44 1.31
C ALA A 260 19.38 -15.12 0.25
N THR A 261 19.99 -15.58 -0.84
CA THR A 261 19.28 -16.29 -1.91
C THR A 261 18.86 -17.70 -1.49
N GLY A 262 19.66 -18.40 -0.69
CA GLY A 262 19.30 -19.70 -0.13
C GLY A 262 18.09 -19.66 0.80
N LYS A 263 17.91 -18.57 1.56
CA LYS A 263 16.74 -18.36 2.43
C LYS A 263 15.42 -18.41 1.65
N PHE A 264 15.41 -18.01 0.37
CA PHE A 264 14.23 -17.93 -0.51
C PHE A 264 14.38 -18.86 -1.73
N PRO A 265 13.97 -20.14 -1.65
CA PRO A 265 14.21 -21.12 -2.71
C PRO A 265 13.60 -20.79 -4.08
N ALA A 266 12.55 -19.97 -4.11
CA ALA A 266 11.93 -19.52 -5.36
C ALA A 266 12.85 -18.59 -6.17
N PHE A 267 13.72 -17.81 -5.52
CA PHE A 267 14.71 -17.00 -6.21
C PHE A 267 15.76 -17.92 -6.84
N CYS A 268 15.89 -17.86 -8.17
CA CYS A 268 16.63 -18.83 -8.96
C CYS A 268 16.16 -20.26 -8.71
N GLY A 269 14.85 -20.49 -8.54
CA GLY A 269 14.23 -21.80 -8.34
C GLY A 269 14.26 -22.71 -9.57
N THR A 270 13.87 -23.98 -9.38
CA THR A 270 13.67 -24.93 -10.48
C THR A 270 12.25 -24.80 -11.02
N TYR A 271 12.11 -24.78 -12.34
CA TYR A 271 10.84 -24.75 -13.04
C TYR A 271 10.67 -26.06 -13.82
N ASP A 272 9.67 -26.86 -13.44
CA ASP A 272 9.36 -28.15 -14.05
C ASP A 272 8.22 -28.07 -15.10
N ASP A 273 7.81 -26.85 -15.45
CA ASP A 273 6.70 -26.55 -16.36
C ASP A 273 7.13 -26.14 -17.78
N GLY A 274 8.41 -26.35 -18.11
CA GLY A 274 8.99 -26.03 -19.41
C GLY A 274 9.64 -24.65 -19.51
N ARG A 275 9.54 -23.82 -18.47
CA ARG A 275 10.35 -22.59 -18.36
C ARG A 275 11.83 -22.91 -18.11
N ASP A 276 12.71 -22.07 -18.65
CA ASP A 276 14.15 -22.25 -18.50
C ASP A 276 14.64 -21.66 -17.17
N SER A 277 14.96 -22.56 -16.23
CA SER A 277 15.40 -22.18 -14.88
C SER A 277 16.72 -21.40 -14.87
N GLU A 278 17.64 -21.72 -15.78
CA GLU A 278 18.93 -21.04 -15.83
C GLU A 278 18.75 -19.64 -16.45
N ALA A 279 18.01 -19.53 -17.54
CA ALA A 279 17.73 -18.23 -18.17
C ALA A 279 16.97 -17.28 -17.24
N ILE A 280 15.96 -17.78 -16.52
CA ILE A 280 15.23 -16.99 -15.52
C ILE A 280 16.18 -16.57 -14.39
N CYS A 281 17.02 -17.48 -13.88
CA CYS A 281 17.97 -17.13 -12.84
C CYS A 281 18.98 -16.05 -13.29
N ARG A 282 19.56 -16.19 -14.48
CA ARG A 282 20.46 -15.17 -15.05
C ARG A 282 19.78 -13.81 -15.14
N LYS A 283 18.53 -13.78 -15.62
CA LYS A 283 17.74 -12.54 -15.73
C LYS A 283 17.40 -11.96 -14.35
N SER A 284 17.00 -12.79 -13.39
CA SER A 284 16.75 -12.34 -12.00
C SER A 284 18.00 -11.74 -11.36
N LEU A 285 19.17 -12.34 -11.57
CA LEU A 285 20.46 -11.83 -11.09
C LEU A 285 20.81 -10.50 -11.75
N ALA A 286 20.72 -10.40 -13.08
CA ALA A 286 21.01 -9.15 -13.80
C ALA A 286 20.09 -8.00 -13.36
N THR A 287 18.80 -8.26 -13.24
CA THR A 287 17.82 -7.28 -12.74
C THR A 287 18.15 -6.85 -11.31
N MET A 288 18.35 -7.80 -10.41
CA MET A 288 18.63 -7.51 -9.00
C MET A 288 19.93 -6.72 -8.83
N PHE A 289 21.00 -7.08 -9.54
CA PHE A 289 22.29 -6.39 -9.47
C PHE A 289 22.23 -4.97 -10.04
N ALA A 290 21.47 -4.75 -11.11
CA ALA A 290 21.23 -3.41 -11.64
C ALA A 290 20.53 -2.50 -10.61
N HIS A 291 19.53 -3.04 -9.91
CA HIS A 291 18.86 -2.30 -8.85
C HIS A 291 19.77 -2.08 -7.65
N PHE A 292 20.60 -3.06 -7.23
CA PHE A 292 21.60 -2.85 -6.18
C PHE A 292 22.50 -1.67 -6.49
N THR A 293 22.99 -1.60 -7.72
CA THR A 293 23.86 -0.51 -8.16
C THR A 293 23.16 0.84 -8.08
N GLN A 294 21.87 0.94 -8.42
CA GLN A 294 21.15 2.21 -8.27
C GLN A 294 20.79 2.55 -6.81
N GLU A 295 20.44 1.57 -5.97
CA GLU A 295 20.03 1.84 -4.58
C GLU A 295 21.21 2.18 -3.67
N THR A 296 22.36 1.55 -3.90
CA THR A 296 23.46 1.54 -2.92
C THR A 296 24.82 1.82 -3.55
N GLY A 297 24.84 2.24 -4.81
CA GLY A 297 26.08 2.43 -5.54
C GLY A 297 26.79 3.74 -5.24
N GLY A 298 28.07 3.81 -5.63
CA GLY A 298 28.90 5.01 -5.47
C GLY A 298 28.58 6.14 -6.46
N HIS A 299 27.97 5.81 -7.61
CA HIS A 299 27.53 6.77 -8.65
C HIS A 299 28.57 7.84 -9.01
N THR A 300 29.82 7.42 -9.18
CA THR A 300 30.92 8.37 -9.40
C THR A 300 31.80 8.01 -10.59
N SER A 301 31.97 8.98 -11.48
CA SER A 301 32.93 8.90 -12.59
C SER A 301 34.40 9.04 -12.17
N HIS A 302 34.67 9.31 -10.88
CA HIS A 302 36.03 9.53 -10.38
C HIS A 302 36.79 8.26 -10.01
N TRP A 303 36.12 7.11 -9.94
CA TRP A 303 36.78 5.84 -9.65
C TRP A 303 37.32 5.17 -10.91
N ASP A 304 38.28 4.28 -10.69
CA ASP A 304 38.94 3.47 -11.72
C ASP A 304 38.09 2.30 -12.23
N VAL A 305 36.88 2.14 -11.68
CA VAL A 305 35.91 1.11 -12.08
C VAL A 305 34.66 1.78 -12.66
N PRO A 306 34.05 1.22 -13.72
CA PRO A 306 32.84 1.78 -14.32
C PRO A 306 31.66 1.73 -13.33
N GLU A 307 30.69 2.64 -13.48
CA GLU A 307 29.58 2.81 -12.52
C GLU A 307 28.75 1.55 -12.30
N TRP A 308 28.56 0.71 -13.33
CA TRP A 308 27.84 -0.55 -13.17
C TRP A 308 28.48 -1.51 -12.16
N ARG A 309 29.79 -1.36 -11.89
CA ARG A 309 30.55 -2.14 -10.90
C ARG A 309 30.67 -1.47 -9.53
N GLN A 310 29.94 -0.38 -9.31
CA GLN A 310 29.99 0.41 -8.08
C GLN A 310 28.81 0.13 -7.16
N GLY A 311 28.03 -0.94 -7.37
CA GLY A 311 26.93 -1.30 -6.48
C GLY A 311 27.38 -1.76 -5.10
N LEU A 312 26.47 -1.72 -4.13
CA LEU A 312 26.67 -2.19 -2.76
C LEU A 312 27.74 -1.41 -1.97
N VAL A 313 28.01 -0.15 -2.33
CA VAL A 313 28.93 0.75 -1.58
C VAL A 313 28.32 1.15 -0.24
N HIS A 314 27.02 1.41 -0.20
CA HIS A 314 26.33 1.88 0.98
C HIS A 314 25.53 0.74 1.64
N VAL A 315 25.78 0.50 2.93
CA VAL A 315 25.01 -0.46 3.74
C VAL A 315 23.88 0.23 4.49
N ARG A 316 24.12 1.48 4.91
CA ARG A 316 23.18 2.32 5.65
C ARG A 316 22.92 3.58 4.83
N GLU A 317 21.71 4.10 4.93
CA GLU A 317 21.31 5.35 4.28
C GLU A 317 22.30 6.46 4.64
N MET A 318 22.74 7.20 3.62
CA MET A 318 23.73 8.25 3.82
C MET A 318 23.20 9.33 4.77
N GLY A 319 24.01 9.67 5.77
CA GLY A 319 23.64 10.67 6.78
C GLY A 319 22.97 10.10 8.02
N TRP A 320 22.65 8.81 8.06
CA TRP A 320 22.06 8.14 9.24
C TRP A 320 23.08 7.33 10.04
N THR A 321 22.86 7.25 11.35
CA THR A 321 23.60 6.37 12.26
C THR A 321 22.66 5.64 13.22
N GLU A 322 23.12 4.55 13.83
CA GLU A 322 22.31 3.72 14.74
C GLU A 322 21.91 4.48 16.03
N GLU A 323 22.60 5.57 16.35
CA GLU A 323 22.31 6.45 17.48
C GLU A 323 21.29 7.55 17.14
N MET A 324 20.84 7.68 15.89
CA MET A 324 19.81 8.65 15.55
C MET A 324 18.45 8.23 16.11
N ARG A 325 17.65 9.24 16.45
CA ARG A 325 16.30 9.13 17.04
C ARG A 325 15.34 9.88 16.14
N GLY A 326 14.11 9.39 16.03
CA GLY A 326 13.14 9.98 15.11
C GLY A 326 13.50 9.74 13.64
N GLY A 327 12.51 9.77 12.76
CA GLY A 327 12.67 9.53 11.33
C GLY A 327 12.48 8.07 10.94
N TYR A 328 11.76 7.88 9.82
CA TYR A 328 11.26 6.58 9.36
C TYR A 328 10.48 5.81 10.44
N ASN A 329 9.77 6.55 11.30
CA ASN A 329 9.13 6.02 12.50
C ASN A 329 7.75 6.69 12.74
N GLY A 330 7.14 7.25 11.68
CA GLY A 330 5.85 7.96 11.76
C GLY A 330 4.70 7.08 12.20
N GLU A 331 4.82 5.78 11.95
CA GLU A 331 3.84 4.73 12.21
C GLU A 331 4.14 3.99 13.52
N CYS A 332 5.01 4.55 14.38
CA CYS A 332 5.33 3.98 15.69
C CYS A 332 4.31 4.31 16.78
N ASN A 333 3.30 5.14 16.49
CA ASN A 333 2.24 5.45 17.45
C ASN A 333 1.48 4.15 17.83
N PRO A 334 1.49 3.71 19.10
CA PRO A 334 0.83 2.47 19.51
C PRO A 334 -0.70 2.57 19.47
N ASP A 335 -1.26 3.77 19.28
CA ASP A 335 -2.70 3.98 19.16
C ASP A 335 -3.20 3.76 17.73
N VAL A 336 -2.32 3.71 16.72
CA VAL A 336 -2.68 3.35 15.34
C VAL A 336 -2.40 1.88 15.08
N TRP A 337 -3.17 1.26 14.18
CA TRP A 337 -3.08 -0.18 13.93
C TRP A 337 -1.68 -0.62 13.46
N GLN A 338 -0.94 0.24 12.72
CA GLN A 338 0.43 -0.06 12.28
C GLN A 338 1.38 -0.16 13.46
N GLY A 339 1.27 0.74 14.45
CA GLY A 339 2.09 0.69 15.66
C GLY A 339 1.69 -0.43 16.62
N GLN A 340 0.47 -0.96 16.49
CA GLN A 340 0.03 -2.18 17.17
C GLN A 340 0.55 -3.45 16.48
N THR A 341 0.55 -3.47 15.15
CA THR A 341 0.94 -4.62 14.32
C THR A 341 2.46 -4.76 14.23
N TRP A 342 3.16 -3.64 14.04
CA TRP A 342 4.62 -3.55 13.94
C TRP A 342 5.16 -2.55 14.97
N PRO A 343 5.06 -2.89 16.27
CA PRO A 343 5.45 -2.02 17.35
C PRO A 343 6.94 -1.73 17.30
N CYS A 344 7.27 -0.44 17.28
CA CYS A 344 8.65 -0.03 17.16
C CYS A 344 9.47 -0.39 18.41
N GLY A 345 10.66 -0.94 18.20
CA GLY A 345 11.66 -1.06 19.25
C GLY A 345 12.05 0.30 19.82
N THR A 346 12.46 0.30 21.08
CA THR A 346 12.83 1.51 21.82
C THR A 346 14.26 1.42 22.33
N PHE A 347 14.89 2.58 22.48
CA PHE A 347 16.08 2.71 23.29
C PHE A 347 15.73 2.63 24.78
N GLN A 348 16.74 2.48 25.63
CA GLN A 348 16.55 2.36 27.08
C GLN A 348 15.79 3.55 27.70
N ASN A 349 15.87 4.73 27.09
CA ASN A 349 15.17 5.94 27.53
C ASN A 349 13.72 6.03 27.01
N GLY A 350 13.20 5.01 26.32
CA GLY A 350 11.84 4.94 25.80
C GLY A 350 11.64 5.58 24.42
N GLU A 351 12.65 6.24 23.86
CA GLU A 351 12.55 6.79 22.50
C GLU A 351 12.54 5.67 21.46
N TYR A 352 11.76 5.83 20.39
CA TYR A 352 11.73 4.86 19.30
C TYR A 352 13.04 4.82 18.52
N LYS A 353 13.42 3.61 18.11
CA LYS A 353 14.46 3.36 17.10
C LYS A 353 14.05 3.93 15.74
N SER A 354 15.03 4.33 14.94
CA SER A 354 14.82 4.77 13.56
C SER A 354 14.97 3.60 12.58
N TYR A 355 14.04 3.51 11.64
CA TYR A 355 14.01 2.51 10.57
C TYR A 355 14.44 3.10 9.23
N PHE A 356 15.52 3.89 9.24
CA PHE A 356 16.17 4.37 8.02
C PHE A 356 16.71 3.22 7.16
N GLY A 357 17.04 3.53 5.90
CA GLY A 357 17.45 2.57 4.90
C GLY A 357 18.65 1.71 5.32
N ARG A 358 18.47 0.38 5.32
CA ARG A 358 19.58 -0.59 5.50
C ARG A 358 19.59 -1.67 4.42
N GLY A 359 20.79 -2.17 4.12
CA GLY A 359 21.03 -3.23 3.16
C GLY A 359 20.84 -2.81 1.70
N ALA A 360 20.92 -3.80 0.81
CA ALA A 360 20.94 -3.65 -0.64
C ALA A 360 19.63 -3.08 -1.22
N LYS A 361 18.52 -3.25 -0.50
CA LYS A 361 17.21 -2.69 -0.87
C LYS A 361 16.94 -1.31 -0.25
N GLN A 362 17.81 -0.87 0.66
CA GLN A 362 17.53 0.26 1.57
C GLN A 362 16.16 0.08 2.23
N LEU A 363 16.00 -1.03 2.97
CA LEU A 363 14.76 -1.31 3.69
C LEU A 363 14.50 -0.20 4.71
N SER A 364 13.31 0.40 4.66
CA SER A 364 12.94 1.54 5.52
C SER A 364 11.54 1.36 6.11
N TYR A 365 11.25 2.02 7.24
CA TYR A 365 9.99 2.00 7.99
C TYR A 365 9.67 0.69 8.73
N ASN A 366 9.09 0.79 9.94
CA ASN A 366 8.73 -0.35 10.79
C ASN A 366 7.78 -1.33 10.10
N TYR A 367 6.83 -0.86 9.30
CA TYR A 367 5.88 -1.71 8.57
C TYR A 367 6.50 -2.51 7.43
N ASN A 368 7.76 -2.24 7.04
CA ASN A 368 8.54 -3.12 6.16
C ASN A 368 9.51 -4.01 6.96
N TYR A 369 10.09 -3.49 8.05
CA TYR A 369 10.95 -4.27 8.95
C TYR A 369 10.19 -5.40 9.65
N GLY A 370 8.94 -5.17 10.05
CA GLY A 370 8.10 -6.16 10.72
C GLY A 370 7.85 -7.41 9.88
N PRO A 371 7.24 -7.29 8.67
CA PRO A 371 7.04 -8.43 7.78
C PRO A 371 8.36 -9.10 7.36
N PHE A 372 9.43 -8.33 7.16
CA PHE A 372 10.74 -8.90 6.87
C PHE A 372 11.28 -9.71 8.05
N SER A 373 11.19 -9.20 9.28
CA SER A 373 11.57 -9.92 10.50
C SER A 373 10.79 -11.22 10.64
N GLU A 374 9.51 -11.19 10.32
CA GLU A 374 8.64 -12.35 10.41
C GLU A 374 9.01 -13.41 9.37
N ALA A 375 9.28 -13.03 8.12
CA ALA A 375 9.80 -13.95 7.12
C ALA A 375 11.14 -14.59 7.54
N MET A 376 11.97 -13.85 8.27
CA MET A 376 13.29 -14.33 8.70
C MET A 376 13.25 -15.17 9.98
N PHE A 377 12.36 -14.85 10.93
CA PHE A 377 12.41 -15.34 12.32
C PHE A 377 11.08 -15.85 12.88
N GLY A 378 9.97 -15.75 12.13
CA GLY A 378 8.63 -16.09 12.63
C GLY A 378 8.10 -15.11 13.67
N THR A 379 8.72 -13.92 13.80
CA THR A 379 8.29 -12.85 14.69
C THR A 379 8.66 -11.49 14.14
N VAL A 380 7.80 -10.50 14.34
CA VAL A 380 8.09 -9.10 13.97
C VAL A 380 9.17 -8.47 14.88
N ARG A 381 9.39 -9.03 16.08
CA ARG A 381 10.18 -8.37 17.13
C ARG A 381 11.68 -8.30 16.83
N THR A 382 12.27 -9.34 16.26
CA THR A 382 13.73 -9.44 16.12
C THR A 382 14.34 -8.22 15.44
N LEU A 383 13.81 -7.82 14.28
CA LEU A 383 14.34 -6.66 13.54
C LEU A 383 13.67 -5.34 13.92
N LEU A 384 12.53 -5.34 14.60
CA LEU A 384 11.99 -4.12 15.20
C LEU A 384 12.79 -3.70 16.44
N ASP A 385 13.26 -4.68 17.22
CA ASP A 385 14.09 -4.45 18.40
C ASP A 385 15.56 -4.29 18.06
N THR A 386 16.05 -4.90 16.97
CA THR A 386 17.47 -4.88 16.55
C THR A 386 17.60 -4.58 15.04
N PRO A 387 17.12 -3.41 14.56
CA PRO A 387 17.10 -3.08 13.13
C PRO A 387 18.50 -3.03 12.48
N GLU A 388 19.55 -2.77 13.26
CA GLU A 388 20.95 -2.78 12.82
C GLU A 388 21.38 -4.15 12.24
N MET A 389 20.74 -5.26 12.65
CA MET A 389 21.01 -6.59 12.11
C MET A 389 20.81 -6.68 10.59
N VAL A 390 19.92 -5.85 10.02
CA VAL A 390 19.72 -5.76 8.57
C VAL A 390 20.97 -5.29 7.86
N ALA A 391 21.80 -4.43 8.48
CA ALA A 391 23.05 -3.97 7.88
C ALA A 391 24.21 -4.97 8.11
N ASP A 392 24.27 -5.54 9.31
CA ASP A 392 25.50 -6.19 9.81
C ASP A 392 25.56 -7.72 9.58
N SER A 393 24.53 -8.29 8.94
CA SER A 393 24.45 -9.73 8.67
C SER A 393 24.03 -10.02 7.23
N TRP A 394 23.88 -11.29 6.86
CA TRP A 394 23.39 -11.69 5.53
C TRP A 394 21.99 -11.14 5.19
N LEU A 395 21.28 -10.62 6.19
CA LEU A 395 20.03 -9.88 6.02
C LEU A 395 20.18 -8.64 5.13
N ASN A 396 21.39 -8.10 4.98
CA ASN A 396 21.67 -6.95 4.12
C ASN A 396 21.36 -7.22 2.65
N LEU A 397 21.50 -8.47 2.21
CA LEU A 397 21.12 -8.93 0.87
C LEU A 397 19.77 -9.63 0.88
N ALA A 398 19.38 -10.26 1.99
CA ALA A 398 18.10 -10.94 2.09
C ALA A 398 16.91 -9.97 2.05
N SER A 399 17.06 -8.72 2.52
CA SER A 399 16.00 -7.71 2.38
C SER A 399 15.66 -7.42 0.92
N ALA A 400 16.65 -7.47 0.04
CA ALA A 400 16.46 -7.35 -1.40
C ALA A 400 15.80 -8.58 -2.01
N VAL A 401 16.24 -9.79 -1.65
CA VAL A 401 15.60 -11.03 -2.14
C VAL A 401 14.15 -11.10 -1.67
N PHE A 402 13.89 -10.76 -0.41
CA PHE A 402 12.54 -10.63 0.14
C PHE A 402 11.67 -9.70 -0.70
N PHE A 403 12.10 -8.47 -0.94
CA PHE A 403 11.36 -7.51 -1.75
C PHE A 403 11.16 -8.01 -3.20
N PHE A 404 12.11 -8.78 -3.73
CA PHE A 404 12.03 -9.33 -5.07
C PHE A 404 10.93 -10.40 -5.22
N THR A 405 10.76 -11.23 -4.20
CA THR A 405 9.81 -12.36 -4.23
C THR A 405 8.46 -12.03 -3.61
N TYR A 406 8.38 -11.04 -2.71
CA TYR A 406 7.21 -10.68 -1.94
C TYR A 406 6.35 -9.64 -2.67
N PRO A 407 5.07 -9.92 -3.00
CA PRO A 407 4.21 -8.96 -3.68
C PRO A 407 3.73 -7.86 -2.73
N GLN A 408 3.48 -6.68 -3.29
CA GLN A 408 2.89 -5.54 -2.57
C GLN A 408 1.72 -4.99 -3.39
N PRO A 409 0.54 -5.63 -3.33
CA PRO A 409 -0.64 -5.21 -4.07
C PRO A 409 -0.87 -3.70 -3.96
N PRO A 410 -1.19 -3.02 -5.08
CA PRO A 410 -1.50 -3.59 -6.40
C PRO A 410 -0.30 -4.06 -7.25
N LYS A 411 0.93 -3.98 -6.73
CA LYS A 411 2.15 -4.36 -7.45
C LYS A 411 2.37 -5.87 -7.39
N PRO A 412 2.68 -6.54 -8.52
CA PRO A 412 3.13 -7.92 -8.51
C PRO A 412 4.54 -8.01 -7.89
N SER A 413 5.00 -9.23 -7.58
CA SER A 413 6.40 -9.46 -7.24
C SER A 413 7.28 -9.31 -8.49
N MET A 414 8.54 -8.89 -8.31
CA MET A 414 9.49 -8.85 -9.43
C MET A 414 9.80 -10.25 -9.96
N LEU A 415 9.74 -11.28 -9.10
CA LEU A 415 9.87 -12.67 -9.55
C LEU A 415 8.79 -13.04 -10.57
N HIS A 416 7.51 -12.73 -10.30
CA HIS A 416 6.41 -13.06 -11.21
C HIS A 416 6.47 -12.29 -12.54
N VAL A 417 7.06 -11.09 -12.54
CA VAL A 417 7.37 -10.37 -13.78
C VAL A 417 8.41 -11.15 -14.60
N ILE A 418 9.50 -11.58 -13.97
CA ILE A 418 10.67 -12.13 -14.66
C ILE A 418 10.46 -13.57 -15.10
N ASP A 419 9.72 -14.35 -14.32
CA ASP A 419 9.39 -15.74 -14.64
C ASP A 419 8.18 -15.88 -15.59
N GLY A 420 7.53 -14.74 -15.91
CA GLY A 420 6.42 -14.63 -16.85
C GLY A 420 5.05 -15.04 -16.30
N THR A 421 4.90 -15.29 -15.00
CA THR A 421 3.60 -15.66 -14.41
C THR A 421 2.67 -14.46 -14.22
N TRP A 422 3.22 -13.27 -14.02
CA TRP A 422 2.44 -12.04 -14.13
C TRP A 422 2.19 -11.72 -15.60
N GLN A 423 0.92 -11.68 -15.98
CA GLN A 423 0.46 -11.29 -17.30
C GLN A 423 -0.38 -10.01 -17.16
N PRO A 424 0.05 -8.88 -17.76
CA PRO A 424 -0.72 -7.64 -17.75
C PRO A 424 -2.15 -7.87 -18.25
N ASN A 425 -3.15 -7.41 -17.51
CA ASN A 425 -4.52 -7.39 -18.00
C ASN A 425 -4.80 -6.11 -18.81
N GLU A 426 -6.04 -5.92 -19.28
CA GLU A 426 -6.41 -4.73 -20.07
C GLU A 426 -6.11 -3.43 -19.33
N ARG A 427 -6.36 -3.39 -18.01
CA ARG A 427 -6.10 -2.22 -17.18
C ARG A 427 -4.61 -1.90 -17.09
N ASP A 428 -3.78 -2.92 -16.85
CA ASP A 428 -2.32 -2.77 -16.84
C ASP A 428 -1.83 -2.18 -18.17
N LEU A 429 -2.33 -2.71 -19.30
CA LEU A 429 -1.97 -2.25 -20.64
C LEU A 429 -2.41 -0.80 -20.92
N GLU A 430 -3.61 -0.40 -20.49
CA GLU A 430 -4.09 1.01 -20.54
C GLU A 430 -3.22 1.97 -19.71
N ASN A 431 -2.62 1.44 -18.64
CA ASN A 431 -1.67 2.13 -17.79
C ASN A 431 -0.23 2.07 -18.33
N GLY A 432 0.00 1.45 -19.50
CA GLY A 432 1.32 1.30 -20.11
C GLY A 432 2.22 0.28 -19.40
N LEU A 433 1.66 -0.54 -18.50
CA LEU A 433 2.37 -1.55 -17.73
C LEU A 433 2.53 -2.81 -18.57
N VAL A 434 3.75 -3.08 -19.01
CA VAL A 434 4.10 -4.22 -19.86
C VAL A 434 5.32 -4.94 -19.30
N GLY A 435 5.49 -6.22 -19.66
CA GLY A 435 6.67 -6.99 -19.27
C GLY A 435 7.98 -6.40 -19.82
N GLY A 436 9.04 -6.46 -19.00
CA GLY A 436 10.37 -5.95 -19.32
C GLY A 436 11.13 -5.53 -18.06
N PHE A 437 12.32 -4.95 -18.20
CA PHE A 437 13.06 -4.39 -17.06
C PHE A 437 12.42 -3.11 -16.51
N GLY A 438 11.69 -2.35 -17.34
CA GLY A 438 11.06 -1.08 -16.92
C GLY A 438 10.06 -1.26 -15.77
N ILE A 439 9.26 -2.32 -15.83
CA ILE A 439 8.23 -2.59 -14.81
C ILE A 439 8.84 -2.91 -13.44
N THR A 440 10.07 -3.42 -13.36
CA THR A 440 10.74 -3.67 -12.07
C THR A 440 11.18 -2.37 -11.41
N THR A 441 11.54 -1.35 -12.21
CA THR A 441 11.72 0.03 -11.72
C THR A 441 10.40 0.62 -11.20
N GLN A 442 9.28 0.39 -11.91
CA GLN A 442 7.95 0.82 -11.47
C GLN A 442 7.54 0.19 -10.13
N ILE A 443 7.83 -1.10 -9.95
CA ILE A 443 7.58 -1.81 -8.68
C ILE A 443 8.37 -1.18 -7.52
N ILE A 444 9.67 -0.93 -7.73
CA ILE A 444 10.59 -0.43 -6.70
C ILE A 444 10.28 1.01 -6.30
N ASN A 445 10.17 1.93 -7.26
CA ASN A 445 10.09 3.36 -6.96
C ASN A 445 9.28 4.16 -8.01
N GLY A 446 8.22 3.55 -8.52
CA GLY A 446 7.40 4.12 -9.59
C GLY A 446 6.77 5.47 -9.31
N GLY A 447 6.46 5.77 -8.05
CA GLY A 447 5.92 7.08 -7.65
C GLY A 447 6.89 8.25 -7.83
N VAL A 448 8.20 7.96 -7.98
CA VAL A 448 9.26 8.97 -8.14
C VAL A 448 9.94 8.87 -9.50
N GLU A 449 10.14 7.66 -10.02
CA GLU A 449 11.01 7.43 -11.19
C GLU A 449 10.25 7.28 -12.51
N CYS A 450 8.92 7.14 -12.49
CA CYS A 450 8.15 6.70 -13.66
C CYS A 450 6.90 7.57 -13.90
N GLY A 451 6.21 7.33 -15.03
CA GLY A 451 4.98 8.05 -15.40
C GLY A 451 5.20 9.42 -16.04
N GLY A 452 6.41 9.98 -15.95
CA GLY A 452 6.81 11.18 -16.68
C GLY A 452 6.90 10.96 -18.20
N SER A 453 6.98 12.05 -18.95
CA SER A 453 7.15 12.04 -20.42
C SER A 453 8.57 11.68 -20.88
N VAL A 454 9.51 11.58 -19.95
CA VAL A 454 10.93 11.24 -20.19
C VAL A 454 11.42 10.29 -19.12
N GLU A 455 12.45 9.50 -19.44
CA GLU A 455 13.17 8.71 -18.44
C GLU A 455 13.98 9.63 -17.54
N VAL A 456 13.75 9.56 -16.24
CA VAL A 456 14.56 10.30 -15.26
C VAL A 456 15.94 9.67 -15.12
N ALA A 457 16.91 10.43 -14.61
CA ALA A 457 18.29 9.99 -14.51
C ALA A 457 18.47 8.65 -13.76
N GLN A 458 17.69 8.43 -12.71
CA GLN A 458 17.70 7.20 -11.92
C GLN A 458 17.26 5.99 -12.75
N SER A 459 16.17 6.10 -13.53
CA SER A 459 15.74 5.06 -14.46
C SER A 459 16.78 4.81 -15.55
N VAL A 460 17.35 5.87 -16.13
CA VAL A 460 18.43 5.76 -17.13
C VAL A 460 19.64 5.00 -16.57
N ASN A 461 20.02 5.27 -15.32
CA ASN A 461 21.11 4.57 -14.66
C ASN A 461 20.80 3.07 -14.48
N ARG A 462 19.59 2.72 -14.00
CA ARG A 462 19.15 1.32 -13.87
C ARG A 462 19.23 0.59 -15.20
N ILE A 463 18.74 1.20 -16.28
CA ILE A 463 18.80 0.64 -17.64
C ILE A 463 20.25 0.39 -18.06
N SER A 464 21.13 1.36 -17.81
CA SER A 464 22.56 1.23 -18.13
C SER A 464 23.21 0.06 -17.38
N TYR A 465 22.97 -0.05 -16.07
CA TYR A 465 23.49 -1.15 -15.26
C TYR A 465 22.92 -2.50 -15.68
N TYR A 466 21.61 -2.57 -15.96
CA TYR A 466 20.97 -3.80 -16.41
C TYR A 466 21.58 -4.32 -17.71
N LYS A 467 21.86 -3.44 -18.68
CA LYS A 467 22.52 -3.84 -19.94
C LYS A 467 23.91 -4.43 -19.69
N GLU A 468 24.69 -3.83 -18.79
CA GLU A 468 26.04 -4.30 -18.47
C GLU A 468 26.00 -5.65 -17.72
N PHE A 469 25.12 -5.80 -16.73
CA PHE A 469 24.94 -7.07 -16.02
C PHE A 469 24.35 -8.15 -16.93
N ALA A 470 23.40 -7.81 -17.79
CA ALA A 470 22.84 -8.73 -18.77
C ALA A 470 23.92 -9.23 -19.73
N ASN A 471 24.76 -8.34 -20.24
CA ASN A 471 25.90 -8.71 -21.07
C ASN A 471 26.91 -9.61 -20.33
N TYR A 472 27.21 -9.29 -19.07
CA TYR A 472 28.16 -10.08 -18.27
C TYR A 472 27.63 -11.48 -17.90
N LEU A 473 26.32 -11.59 -17.62
CA LEU A 473 25.66 -12.82 -17.19
C LEU A 473 25.03 -13.62 -18.35
N ASP A 474 25.27 -13.21 -19.59
CA ASP A 474 24.72 -13.84 -20.81
C ASP A 474 23.17 -13.89 -20.81
N VAL A 475 22.55 -12.76 -20.45
CA VAL A 475 21.09 -12.56 -20.52
C VAL A 475 20.73 -11.91 -21.85
N PRO A 476 19.89 -12.55 -22.68
CA PRO A 476 19.37 -11.91 -23.88
C PRO A 476 18.49 -10.70 -23.53
N VAL A 477 18.78 -9.56 -24.16
CA VAL A 477 17.94 -8.35 -24.10
C VAL A 477 17.43 -8.07 -25.52
N PRO A 478 16.25 -8.59 -25.89
CA PRO A 478 15.72 -8.41 -27.24
C PRO A 478 15.36 -6.94 -27.48
N GLU A 479 15.41 -6.51 -28.75
CA GLU A 479 15.19 -5.10 -29.13
C GLU A 479 13.82 -4.55 -28.69
N ASN A 480 12.83 -5.44 -28.54
CA ASN A 480 11.47 -5.11 -28.13
C ASN A 480 11.25 -5.18 -26.61
N GLU A 481 12.26 -5.50 -25.80
CA GLU A 481 12.13 -5.45 -24.35
C GLU A 481 12.01 -3.99 -23.88
N VAL A 482 10.96 -3.68 -23.13
CA VAL A 482 10.76 -2.35 -22.55
C VAL A 482 11.65 -2.22 -21.30
N LEU A 483 12.74 -1.46 -21.42
CA LEU A 483 13.72 -1.30 -20.35
C LEU A 483 13.43 -0.12 -19.42
N GLY A 484 12.76 0.92 -19.92
CA GLY A 484 12.42 2.10 -19.14
C GLY A 484 10.97 2.11 -18.65
N CYS A 485 10.63 3.10 -17.83
CA CYS A 485 9.29 3.24 -17.24
C CYS A 485 8.64 4.62 -17.48
N ALA A 486 9.19 5.43 -18.38
CA ALA A 486 8.54 6.65 -18.84
C ALA A 486 7.18 6.32 -19.47
N GLY A 487 6.16 7.11 -19.11
CA GLY A 487 4.79 6.89 -19.53
C GLY A 487 4.03 5.76 -18.82
N MET A 488 4.68 4.94 -17.98
CA MET A 488 3.99 3.95 -17.15
C MET A 488 3.22 4.65 -16.01
N LYS A 489 1.89 4.54 -16.00
CA LYS A 489 1.07 4.99 -14.87
C LYS A 489 1.24 4.05 -13.67
N GLN A 490 0.82 4.48 -12.48
CA GLN A 490 0.91 3.65 -11.28
C GLN A 490 0.07 2.37 -11.41
N PHE A 491 0.50 1.31 -10.72
CA PHE A 491 -0.35 0.14 -10.49
C PHE A 491 -1.60 0.54 -9.72
N ASP A 492 -2.73 -0.08 -10.04
CA ASP A 492 -4.00 0.15 -9.34
C ASP A 492 -4.74 -1.17 -9.06
N ALA A 493 -5.82 -1.09 -8.28
CA ALA A 493 -6.55 -2.25 -7.76
C ALA A 493 -7.19 -3.13 -8.84
N ASP A 494 -7.33 -2.62 -10.07
CA ASP A 494 -7.90 -3.35 -11.20
C ASP A 494 -6.81 -4.07 -12.02
N GLY A 495 -5.52 -3.91 -11.67
CA GLY A 495 -4.39 -4.56 -12.33
C GLY A 495 -4.19 -6.02 -11.93
N ALA A 496 -3.53 -6.80 -12.79
CA ALA A 496 -3.31 -8.23 -12.55
C ALA A 496 -2.38 -8.53 -11.36
N GLY A 497 -1.62 -7.53 -10.88
CA GLY A 497 -0.80 -7.62 -9.68
C GLY A 497 -1.56 -7.45 -8.36
N ALA A 498 -2.84 -7.03 -8.41
CA ALA A 498 -3.66 -6.74 -7.25
C ALA A 498 -4.28 -8.01 -6.62
N VAL A 499 -3.43 -8.98 -6.27
CA VAL A 499 -3.87 -10.18 -5.54
C VAL A 499 -4.29 -9.77 -4.13
N ASN A 500 -5.50 -10.15 -3.69
CA ASN A 500 -5.94 -9.88 -2.34
C ASN A 500 -5.25 -10.81 -1.35
N ILE A 501 -4.42 -10.26 -0.47
CA ILE A 501 -3.51 -11.00 0.42
C ILE A 501 -3.62 -10.63 1.90
N TYR A 502 -4.60 -9.78 2.25
CA TYR A 502 -4.86 -9.35 3.61
C TYR A 502 -6.30 -9.68 4.02
N TRP A 503 -6.51 -9.93 5.31
CA TRP A 503 -7.85 -10.16 5.86
C TRP A 503 -8.44 -8.86 6.40
N GLU A 504 -9.71 -8.62 6.10
CA GLU A 504 -10.50 -7.51 6.64
C GLU A 504 -11.88 -8.02 7.07
N LYS A 505 -12.53 -7.30 7.98
CA LYS A 505 -13.92 -7.59 8.36
C LYS A 505 -14.83 -7.70 7.14
N SER A 506 -15.64 -8.76 7.09
CA SER A 506 -16.78 -8.85 6.18
C SER A 506 -17.98 -8.13 6.79
N TRP A 507 -18.70 -7.36 5.97
CA TRP A 507 -19.96 -6.71 6.34
C TRP A 507 -21.19 -7.51 5.88
N GLY A 508 -20.99 -8.80 5.58
CA GLY A 508 -22.04 -9.69 5.11
C GLY A 508 -23.14 -9.92 6.16
N TRP A 509 -24.37 -10.04 5.68
CA TRP A 509 -25.53 -10.33 6.52
C TRP A 509 -26.06 -11.74 6.28
N THR A 510 -26.50 -12.41 7.34
CA THR A 510 -27.17 -13.71 7.26
C THR A 510 -28.31 -13.81 8.28
N SER A 511 -29.44 -14.39 7.87
CA SER A 511 -30.56 -14.68 8.76
C SER A 511 -30.28 -15.87 9.70
N GLU A 512 -29.16 -16.56 9.52
CA GLU A 512 -28.79 -17.75 10.30
C GLU A 512 -28.20 -17.41 11.67
N THR A 513 -27.80 -16.16 11.90
CA THR A 513 -27.27 -15.69 13.18
C THR A 513 -28.23 -14.72 13.84
N SER A 514 -28.28 -14.72 15.16
CA SER A 514 -29.17 -13.84 15.94
C SER A 514 -28.84 -12.36 15.80
N SER A 515 -27.57 -12.04 15.52
CA SER A 515 -27.09 -10.67 15.28
C SER A 515 -27.24 -10.21 13.84
N GLY A 516 -27.51 -11.12 12.90
CA GLY A 516 -27.53 -10.84 11.48
C GLY A 516 -26.15 -10.78 10.81
N PHE A 517 -25.04 -10.80 11.56
CA PHE A 517 -23.70 -10.81 10.97
C PHE A 517 -23.28 -12.21 10.51
N ASN A 518 -22.50 -12.29 9.43
CA ASN A 518 -21.91 -13.56 8.99
C ASN A 518 -20.69 -14.00 9.84
N TYR A 519 -20.12 -13.13 10.69
CA TYR A 519 -18.96 -13.41 11.54
C TYR A 519 -17.71 -13.90 10.78
N GLU A 520 -17.48 -13.31 9.61
CA GLU A 520 -16.37 -13.71 8.72
C GLU A 520 -15.45 -12.52 8.42
N CYS A 521 -14.23 -12.84 8.03
CA CYS A 521 -13.34 -11.92 7.32
C CYS A 521 -13.31 -12.25 5.82
N GLN A 522 -12.82 -11.32 5.02
CA GLN A 522 -12.69 -11.44 3.56
C GLN A 522 -11.29 -10.98 3.13
N LEU A 523 -10.86 -11.44 1.95
CA LEU A 523 -9.59 -11.02 1.35
C LEU A 523 -9.69 -9.62 0.73
N VAL A 524 -8.72 -8.77 1.01
CA VAL A 524 -8.58 -7.42 0.45
C VAL A 524 -7.16 -7.17 -0.09
N GLY A 525 -7.04 -6.19 -0.99
CA GLY A 525 -5.80 -5.81 -1.68
C GLY A 525 -5.00 -4.68 -1.01
N TYR A 526 -5.45 -4.17 0.13
CA TYR A 526 -4.74 -3.15 0.91
C TYR A 526 -4.24 -3.73 2.23
N GLN A 527 -3.17 -3.15 2.76
CA GLN A 527 -2.50 -3.67 3.95
C GLN A 527 -3.39 -3.55 5.20
N THR A 528 -3.51 -4.65 5.95
CA THR A 528 -4.18 -4.71 7.26
C THR A 528 -3.26 -5.40 8.28
N PRO A 529 -3.64 -5.49 9.57
CA PRO A 529 -2.90 -6.27 10.56
C PRO A 529 -2.78 -7.78 10.24
N TYR A 530 -3.63 -8.31 9.37
CA TYR A 530 -3.85 -9.74 9.17
C TYR A 530 -3.48 -10.16 7.75
N SER A 531 -2.52 -11.07 7.60
CA SER A 531 -2.06 -11.51 6.28
C SER A 531 -2.55 -12.91 5.95
N ALA A 532 -2.98 -13.12 4.70
CA ALA A 532 -3.32 -14.44 4.17
C ALA A 532 -2.11 -15.38 4.02
N PHE A 533 -0.90 -14.88 4.24
CA PHE A 533 0.32 -15.68 4.26
C PHE A 533 0.60 -16.32 5.62
N LYS A 534 -0.17 -15.97 6.65
CA LYS A 534 -0.01 -16.50 8.00
C LYS A 534 -1.22 -17.32 8.38
N GLU A 535 -0.99 -18.61 8.55
CA GLU A 535 -2.00 -19.50 9.10
C GLU A 535 -2.51 -18.98 10.45
N GLY A 536 -3.84 -18.93 10.59
CA GLY A 536 -4.53 -18.44 11.77
C GLY A 536 -4.74 -16.92 11.81
N ASP A 537 -4.19 -16.13 10.88
CA ASP A 537 -4.49 -14.69 10.84
C ASP A 537 -5.94 -14.42 10.45
N TYR A 538 -6.59 -15.31 9.68
CA TYR A 538 -8.04 -15.26 9.49
C TYR A 538 -8.79 -15.33 10.83
N SER A 539 -8.43 -16.30 11.67
CA SER A 539 -9.03 -16.46 13.01
C SER A 539 -8.82 -15.20 13.87
N LYS A 540 -7.62 -14.62 13.84
CA LYS A 540 -7.32 -13.35 14.56
C LYS A 540 -8.15 -12.19 14.02
N CYS A 541 -8.33 -12.10 12.71
CA CYS A 541 -9.19 -11.09 12.09
C CYS A 541 -10.62 -11.20 12.59
N VAL A 542 -11.19 -12.41 12.63
CA VAL A 542 -12.55 -12.66 13.14
C VAL A 542 -12.66 -12.26 14.60
N VAL A 543 -11.78 -12.78 15.47
CA VAL A 543 -11.84 -12.49 16.92
C VAL A 543 -11.67 -11.00 17.23
N ALA A 544 -10.82 -10.29 16.48
CA ALA A 544 -10.61 -8.86 16.69
C ALA A 544 -11.81 -8.00 16.27
N ASN A 545 -12.56 -8.42 15.24
CA ASN A 545 -13.66 -7.65 14.66
C ASN A 545 -15.05 -8.02 15.20
N PHE A 546 -15.16 -9.18 15.85
CA PHE A 546 -16.40 -9.73 16.40
C PHE A 546 -16.17 -10.20 17.85
N PRO A 547 -16.18 -9.28 18.84
CA PRO A 547 -15.81 -9.57 20.23
C PRO A 547 -16.80 -10.50 20.95
N ASP A 548 -17.98 -10.70 20.39
CA ASP A 548 -19.03 -11.61 20.83
C ASP A 548 -18.83 -13.07 20.34
N VAL A 549 -17.84 -13.30 19.45
CA VAL A 549 -17.45 -14.63 19.00
C VAL A 549 -16.63 -15.35 20.07
N ILE A 550 -17.02 -16.57 20.41
CA ILE A 550 -16.23 -17.48 21.24
C ILE A 550 -15.72 -18.63 20.37
N VAL A 551 -14.39 -18.73 20.25
CA VAL A 551 -13.74 -19.85 19.57
C VAL A 551 -13.62 -21.05 20.52
N ARG A 552 -14.11 -22.23 20.12
CA ARG A 552 -14.06 -23.48 20.92
C ARG A 552 -13.40 -24.65 20.22
#